data_AF-A0A936YD40-F1
#
_entry.id   AF-A0A936YD40-F1
#
_cell.length_a   1.000
_cell.length_b   1.000
_cell.length_c   1.000
_cell.angle_alpha   90.00
_cell.angle_beta   90.00
_cell.angle_gamma   90.00
#
_symmetry.space_group_name_H-M   'P 1'
#
loop_
_entity.id
_entity.type
_entity.pdbx_description
1 polymer ?
#
loop_
_entity_poly.entity_id
_entity_poly.type
_entity_poly.pdbx_seq_one_letter_code
_entity_poly.pdbx_strand_id
1 'polypeptide(L)' 'MGKKIHDEFSSLGVSRQRKYQLRKKKLKLCQECGGKRLTGTHCRKCAIAHREHQRRRINSKKRYLNCLTYSDLDGGAVD' A
#
# COMPACT_ATOMS: atom_id res chain seq x y z
N MET A 1 24.66 -1.00 16.29
CA MET A 1 23.87 -2.25 16.27
C MET A 1 22.60 -2.03 17.07
N GLY A 2 21.42 -2.15 16.46
CA GLY A 2 20.15 -1.96 17.17
C GLY A 2 19.86 -3.12 18.13
N LYS A 3 19.22 -2.84 19.27
CA LYS A 3 18.76 -3.88 20.21
C LYS A 3 17.88 -4.89 19.45
N LYS A 4 18.08 -6.18 19.71
CA LYS A 4 17.22 -7.23 19.16
C LYS A 4 15.81 -7.04 19.71
N ILE A 5 14.81 -7.05 18.82
CA ILE A 5 13.41 -7.04 19.23
C ILE A 5 13.13 -8.42 19.81
N HIS A 6 12.76 -8.46 21.09
CA HIS A 6 12.21 -9.65 21.73
C HIS A 6 10.69 -9.50 21.68
N ASP A 7 10.05 -10.39 20.92
CA ASP A 7 8.59 -10.42 20.78
C ASP A 7 8.04 -11.55 21.66
N GLU A 8 7.05 -11.22 22.48
CA GLU A 8 6.34 -12.19 23.32
C GLU A 8 4.93 -12.38 22.76
N PHE A 9 4.50 -13.62 22.59
CA PHE A 9 3.13 -13.89 22.17
C PHE A 9 2.16 -13.42 23.25
N SER A 10 1.37 -12.40 22.92
CA SER A 10 0.26 -11.98 23.77
C SER A 10 -0.94 -12.92 23.57
N SER A 11 -1.70 -13.18 24.64
CA SER A 11 -3.00 -13.86 24.57
C SER A 11 -4.09 -13.05 23.85
N LEU A 12 -3.78 -11.79 23.50
CA LEU A 12 -4.67 -10.93 22.74
C LEU A 12 -4.95 -11.53 21.36
N GLY A 13 -6.23 -11.79 21.10
CA GLY A 13 -6.69 -12.26 19.80
C GLY A 13 -6.39 -11.26 18.68
N VAL A 14 -6.25 -11.77 17.46
CA VAL A 14 -6.08 -10.93 16.26
C VAL A 14 -7.25 -9.94 16.14
N SER A 15 -6.94 -8.64 16.07
CA SER A 15 -7.96 -7.59 15.96
C SER A 15 -8.89 -7.80 14.76
N ARG A 16 -10.13 -7.32 14.88
CA ARG A 16 -11.13 -7.41 13.78
C ARG A 16 -10.58 -6.81 12.48
N GLN A 17 -9.90 -5.67 12.58
CA GLN A 17 -9.26 -5.00 11.44
C GLN A 17 -8.18 -5.89 10.81
N ARG A 18 -7.33 -6.53 11.62
CA ARG A 18 -6.29 -7.41 11.10
C ARG A 18 -6.89 -8.65 10.43
N LYS A 19 -7.94 -9.24 11.00
CA LYS A 19 -8.71 -10.32 10.34
C LYS A 19 -9.24 -9.89 8.97
N TYR A 20 -9.79 -8.68 8.86
CA TYR A 20 -10.27 -8.12 7.59
C TYR A 20 -9.13 -7.95 6.56
N GLN A 21 -8.01 -7.36 6.97
CA GLN A 21 -6.83 -7.20 6.11
C GLN A 21 -6.27 -8.53 5.61
N LEU A 22 -6.26 -9.56 6.47
CA LEU A 22 -5.82 -10.91 6.11
C LEU A 22 -6.76 -11.57 5.12
N ARG A 23 -8.09 -11.43 5.29
CA ARG A 23 -9.08 -11.90 4.31
C ARG A 23 -8.87 -11.24 2.94
N LYS A 24 -8.73 -9.92 2.90
CA LYS A 24 -8.47 -9.19 1.64
C LYS A 24 -7.13 -9.57 1.01
N LYS A 25 -6.08 -9.78 1.81
CA LYS A 25 -4.78 -10.28 1.32
C LYS A 25 -4.94 -11.65 0.65
N LYS A 26 -5.68 -12.58 1.26
CA LYS A 26 -5.98 -13.91 0.69
C LYS A 26 -6.70 -13.78 -0.66
N LEU A 27 -7.65 -12.85 -0.76
CA LEU A 27 -8.42 -12.59 -1.98
C LEU A 27 -7.70 -11.72 -3.02
N LYS A 28 -6.43 -11.34 -2.79
CA LYS A 28 -5.67 -10.42 -3.65
C LYS A 28 -6.43 -9.10 -3.91
N LEU A 29 -7.09 -8.58 -2.87
CA LEU A 29 -7.82 -7.31 -2.89
C LEU A 29 -7.06 -6.22 -2.12
N CYS A 30 -7.34 -4.97 -2.47
CA CYS A 30 -6.84 -3.78 -1.80
C CYS A 30 -7.33 -3.74 -0.35
N GLN A 31 -6.40 -3.62 0.61
CA GLN A 31 -6.73 -3.65 2.04
C GLN A 31 -7.61 -2.47 2.48
N GLU A 32 -7.57 -1.35 1.75
CA GLU A 32 -8.37 -0.16 2.01
C GLU A 32 -9.75 -0.26 1.33
N CYS A 33 -9.81 -0.08 0.00
CA CYS A 33 -11.09 -0.01 -0.71
C CYS A 33 -11.66 -1.37 -1.18
N GLY A 34 -10.85 -2.43 -1.24
CA GLY A 34 -11.29 -3.76 -1.71
C GLY A 34 -11.28 -3.99 -3.21
N GLY A 35 -10.85 -3.01 -4.01
CA GLY A 35 -10.62 -3.21 -5.44
C GLY A 35 -9.48 -4.19 -5.74
N LYS A 36 -9.33 -4.56 -7.02
CA LYS A 36 -8.24 -5.44 -7.48
C LYS A 36 -6.88 -4.88 -7.07
N ARG A 37 -6.07 -5.70 -6.42
CA ARG A 37 -4.76 -5.30 -5.90
C ARG A 37 -3.75 -5.18 -7.05
N LEU A 38 -3.04 -4.05 -7.11
CA LEU A 38 -1.94 -3.81 -8.07
C LEU A 38 -0.57 -4.05 -7.42
N THR A 39 -0.39 -3.58 -6.17
CA THR A 39 0.85 -3.71 -5.42
C THR A 39 0.79 -4.88 -4.42
N GLY A 40 1.71 -4.97 -3.46
CA GLY A 40 1.61 -5.96 -2.38
C GLY A 40 0.37 -5.79 -1.49
N THR A 41 -0.22 -4.59 -1.42
CA THR A 41 -1.26 -4.24 -0.44
C THR A 41 -2.43 -3.44 -0.99
N HIS A 42 -2.22 -2.59 -2.00
CA HIS A 42 -3.21 -1.62 -2.47
C HIS A 42 -3.54 -1.76 -3.97
N CYS A 43 -4.70 -1.27 -4.37
CA CYS A 43 -5.00 -1.01 -5.78
C CYS A 43 -4.26 0.25 -6.28
N ARG A 44 -4.28 0.50 -7.59
CA ARG A 44 -3.62 1.65 -8.21
C ARG A 44 -4.02 2.98 -7.57
N LYS A 45 -5.33 3.21 -7.41
CA LYS A 45 -5.89 4.47 -6.85
C LYS A 45 -5.38 4.76 -5.44
N CYS A 46 -5.54 3.81 -4.52
CA CYS A 46 -5.06 3.93 -3.14
C CYS A 46 -3.53 4.05 -3.06
N ALA A 47 -2.80 3.32 -3.91
CA ALA A 47 -1.34 3.41 -3.95
C ALA A 47 -0.85 4.80 -4.38
N ILE A 48 -1.49 5.43 -5.37
CA ILE A 48 -1.20 6.80 -5.80
C ILE A 48 -1.53 7.79 -4.68
N ALA A 49 -2.70 7.67 -4.07
CA ALA A 49 -3.13 8.56 -2.98
C ALA A 49 -2.15 8.53 -1.79
N HIS A 50 -1.76 7.32 -1.35
CA HIS A 50 -0.76 7.14 -0.32
C HIS A 50 0.59 7.75 -0.71
N ARG A 51 1.02 7.56 -1.96
CA ARG A 51 2.30 8.10 -2.43
C ARG A 51 2.29 9.62 -2.48
N GLU A 52 1.23 10.25 -3.00
CA GLU A 52 1.10 11.72 -3.02
C GLU A 52 0.99 12.29 -1.61
N HIS A 53 0.27 11.62 -0.70
CA HIS A 53 0.24 12.01 0.70
C HIS A 53 1.64 11.98 1.33
N GLN A 54 2.39 10.89 1.14
CA GLN A 54 3.77 10.78 1.63
C GLN A 54 4.66 11.85 1.01
N ARG A 55 4.56 12.09 -0.30
CA ARG A 55 5.31 13.12 -1.02
C ARG A 55 5.08 14.50 -0.43
N ARG A 56 3.82 14.87 -0.18
CA ARG A 56 3.46 16.14 0.49
C ARG A 56 4.01 16.19 1.91
N ARG A 57 3.87 15.11 2.68
CA ARG A 57 4.35 15.02 4.08
C ARG A 57 5.86 15.21 4.20
N ILE A 58 6.64 14.66 3.26
CA ILE A 58 8.11 14.79 3.25
C ILE A 58 8.61 15.98 2.40
N ASN A 59 7.70 16.82 1.90
CA ASN A 59 7.98 17.96 1.01
C ASN A 59 8.85 17.61 -0.21
N SER A 60 8.63 16.43 -0.80
CA SER A 60 9.37 16.01 -1.99
C SER A 60 8.74 16.60 -3.26
N LYS A 61 9.58 17.26 -4.07
CA LYS A 61 9.17 17.84 -5.35
C LYS A 61 9.13 16.81 -6.49
N LYS A 62 9.87 15.71 -6.37
CA LYS A 62 10.06 14.74 -7.45
C LYS A 62 8.92 13.71 -7.51
N ARG A 63 8.40 13.47 -8.72
CA ARG A 63 7.56 12.30 -9.05
C ARG A 63 8.39 11.35 -9.90
N TYR A 64 8.50 10.09 -9.48
CA TYR A 64 9.21 9.05 -10.23
C TYR A 64 8.24 8.39 -11.21
N LEU A 65 8.18 8.89 -12.44
CA LEU A 65 7.13 8.52 -13.42
C LEU A 65 7.21 7.05 -13.86
N ASN A 66 8.43 6.49 -13.91
CA ASN A 66 8.72 5.09 -14.27
C ASN A 66 8.35 4.04 -13.20
N CYS A 67 7.29 4.23 -12.42
CA CYS A 67 6.88 3.27 -11.40
C CYS A 67 5.42 2.85 -11.55
N LEU A 68 5.06 1.69 -11.01
CA LEU A 68 3.71 1.11 -11.06
C LEU A 68 2.56 2.07 -10.67
N THR A 69 2.83 3.11 -9.89
CA THR A 69 1.82 4.11 -9.51
C THR A 69 1.67 5.24 -10.52
N TYR A 70 2.70 5.54 -11.32
CA TYR A 70 2.73 6.68 -12.23
C TYR A 70 2.99 6.31 -13.69
N SER A 71 3.07 5.02 -14.02
CA SER A 71 3.40 4.50 -15.35
C SER A 71 2.56 5.07 -16.50
N ASP A 72 1.33 5.51 -16.20
CA ASP A 72 0.37 5.98 -17.22
C ASP A 72 0.23 7.51 -17.21
N LEU A 73 1.09 8.22 -16.47
CA LEU A 73 1.15 9.70 -16.48
C LEU A 73 2.11 10.26 -17.54
N ASP A 74 2.90 9.39 -18.17
CA ASP A 74 3.75 9.71 -19.31
C ASP A 74 2.99 9.41 -20.61
N GLY A 75 2.11 10.30 -21.04
CA GLY A 75 1.68 10.48 -22.43
C GLY A 75 1.47 9.25 -23.34
N GLY A 76 0.94 8.13 -22.83
CA GLY A 76 0.72 6.92 -23.62
C GLY A 76 -0.76 6.74 -23.95
N ALA A 77 -1.09 6.87 -25.23
CA ALA A 77 -2.35 6.43 -25.81
C ALA A 77 -2.74 5.03 -25.30
N VAL A 78 -4.01 4.89 -24.93
CA VAL A 78 -4.67 3.59 -24.81
C VAL A 78 -5.61 3.49 -26.01
N ASP A 79 -5.25 2.65 -26.96
CA ASP A 79 -6.16 2.08 -27.95
C ASP A 79 -7.17 1.14 -27.27
#